data_AF-B1T070-F1
#
_entry.id   AF-B1T070-F1
#
_cell.length_a   1.000
_cell.length_b   1.000
_cell.length_c   1.000
_cell.angle_alpha   90.00
_cell.angle_beta   90.00
_cell.angle_gamma   90.00
#
_symmetry.space_group_name_H-M   'P 1'
#
loop_
_entity.id
_entity.type
_entity.pdbx_description
1 polymer ?
#
loop_
_entity_poly.entity_id
_entity_poly.type
_entity_poly.pdbx_seq_one_letter_code
_entity_poly.pdbx_strand_id
1 'polypeptide(L)'
;MTAKPPHERRVRIGAGAGYSGDRIEPAVELAEHGQLDYLVFECLAERTIAIAQQARRKDPSLGYDPLLDARMQAVLPVAARKRVRIVSNMGAANPRAAARRTAQIAQSLGLAGG
;
A
#
# COMPACT_ATOMS: atom_id res chain seq x y z
N MET A 1 20.33 9.30 -33.85
CA MET A 1 19.65 9.09 -32.55
C MET A 1 19.56 7.60 -32.32
N THR A 2 20.46 7.03 -31.51
CA THR A 2 20.51 5.58 -31.27
C THR A 2 19.62 5.21 -30.08
N ALA A 3 18.68 4.31 -30.29
CA ALA A 3 17.80 3.76 -29.26
C ALA A 3 18.62 2.98 -28.20
N LYS A 4 18.19 3.07 -26.94
CA LYS A 4 18.82 2.40 -25.80
C LYS A 4 18.46 0.90 -25.78
N PRO A 5 19.41 -0.02 -25.49
CA PRO A 5 19.17 -1.47 -25.58
C PRO A 5 18.13 -1.97 -24.56
N PRO A 6 17.43 -3.08 -24.85
CA PRO A 6 16.46 -3.66 -23.94
C PRO A 6 17.21 -4.36 -22.80
N HIS A 7 16.76 -4.10 -21.57
CA HIS A 7 17.26 -4.61 -20.28
C HIS A 7 18.41 -3.85 -19.62
N GLU A 8 18.07 -2.69 -19.06
CA GLU A 8 18.65 -2.22 -17.80
C GLU A 8 17.68 -1.27 -17.08
N ARG A 9 16.44 -1.73 -16.83
CA ARG A 9 15.49 -0.94 -16.04
C ARG A 9 15.84 -1.11 -14.55
N ARG A 10 16.66 -0.21 -14.03
CA ARG A 10 16.89 -0.07 -12.58
C ARG A 10 15.55 0.21 -11.89
N VAL A 11 15.18 -0.65 -10.94
CA VAL A 11 13.96 -0.51 -10.13
C VAL A 11 14.34 -0.10 -8.71
N ARG A 12 13.65 0.90 -8.15
CA ARG A 12 13.83 1.39 -6.79
C ARG A 12 12.63 1.02 -5.93
N ILE A 13 12.88 0.26 -4.86
CA ILE A 13 11.87 -0.24 -3.95
C ILE A 13 12.19 0.28 -2.55
N GLY A 14 11.17 0.83 -1.88
CA GLY A 14 11.27 1.22 -0.48
C GLY A 14 10.29 0.42 0.38
N ALA A 15 10.66 0.17 1.63
CA ALA A 15 9.80 -0.46 2.63
C ALA A 15 9.15 0.64 3.49
N GLY A 16 7.83 0.79 3.36
CA GLY A 16 7.01 1.70 4.16
C GLY A 16 6.53 1.09 5.49
N ALA A 17 6.66 -0.22 5.66
CA ALA A 17 6.47 -0.95 6.92
C ALA A 17 7.11 -2.34 6.82
N GLY A 18 7.64 -2.84 7.93
CA GLY A 18 8.08 -4.21 8.12
C GLY A 18 7.16 -5.03 9.04
N TYR A 19 6.23 -4.40 9.74
CA TYR A 19 5.15 -5.05 10.48
C TYR A 19 3.91 -4.14 10.61
N SER A 20 2.77 -4.69 11.05
CA SER A 20 1.49 -3.96 11.05
C SER A 20 1.54 -2.65 11.85
N GLY A 21 2.16 -2.65 13.03
CA GLY A 21 2.21 -1.50 13.95
C GLY A 21 3.31 -0.47 13.68
N ASP A 22 4.02 -0.56 12.54
CA ASP A 22 5.05 0.42 12.21
C ASP A 22 4.49 1.85 12.08
N ARG A 23 5.32 2.84 12.40
CA ARG A 23 5.01 4.26 12.18
C ARG A 23 4.67 4.53 10.71
N ILE A 24 3.80 5.51 10.47
CA ILE A 24 3.31 5.84 9.12
C ILE A 24 4.17 6.91 8.47
N GLU A 25 4.62 7.89 9.24
CA GLU A 25 5.37 9.06 8.79
C GLU A 25 6.63 8.70 7.98
N PRO A 26 7.45 7.69 8.37
CA PRO A 26 8.61 7.30 7.57
C PRO A 26 8.24 6.83 6.14
N ALA A 27 7.06 6.23 5.95
CA ALA A 27 6.61 5.81 4.62
C ALA A 27 6.28 7.01 3.72
N VAL A 28 5.78 8.10 4.30
CA VAL A 28 5.50 9.35 3.59
C VAL A 28 6.82 10.01 3.15
N GLU A 29 7.78 10.13 4.07
CA GLU A 29 9.13 10.65 3.77
C GLU A 29 9.81 9.86 2.66
N LEU A 30 9.73 8.53 2.75
CA LEU A 30 10.33 7.64 1.76
C LEU A 30 9.65 7.76 0.38
N ALA A 31 8.33 7.95 0.34
CA ALA A 31 7.61 8.21 -0.90
C ALA A 31 7.94 9.60 -1.50
N GLU A 32 8.18 10.61 -0.66
CA GLU A 32 8.47 11.98 -1.09
C GLU A 32 9.89 12.12 -1.64
N HIS A 33 10.86 11.52 -0.95
CA HIS A 33 12.29 11.77 -1.16
C HIS A 33 13.06 10.57 -1.71
N GLY A 34 12.53 9.35 -1.61
CA GLY A 34 13.23 8.11 -1.99
C GLY A 34 13.36 7.85 -3.48
N GLN A 35 12.71 8.67 -4.33
CA GLN A 35 12.70 8.51 -5.79
C GLN A 35 12.36 7.06 -6.21
N LEU A 36 11.30 6.51 -5.61
CA LEU A 36 10.92 5.11 -5.72
C LEU A 36 10.08 4.82 -6.96
N ASP A 37 10.19 3.59 -7.48
CA ASP A 37 9.19 3.01 -8.37
C ASP A 37 8.07 2.33 -7.58
N TYR A 38 8.41 1.71 -6.44
CA TYR A 38 7.49 0.99 -5.58
C TYR A 38 7.70 1.29 -4.11
N LEU A 39 6.60 1.45 -3.37
CA LEU A 39 6.55 1.47 -1.92
C LEU A 39 5.82 0.22 -1.41
N VAL A 40 6.50 -0.57 -0.60
CA VAL A 40 6.00 -1.85 -0.10
C VAL A 40 5.58 -1.72 1.36
N PHE A 41 4.40 -2.23 1.70
CA PHE A 41 3.96 -2.39 3.09
C PHE A 41 3.85 -3.87 3.43
N GLU A 42 4.81 -4.36 4.20
CA GLU A 42 4.76 -5.68 4.82
C GLU A 42 4.12 -5.55 6.19
N CYS A 43 2.91 -6.09 6.35
CA CYS A 43 2.09 -5.92 7.55
C CYS A 43 1.46 -7.22 8.03
N LEU A 44 1.82 -8.37 7.45
CA LEU A 44 1.14 -9.64 7.72
C LEU A 44 2.09 -10.66 8.35
N ALA A 45 1.72 -11.13 9.54
CA ALA A 45 2.30 -12.29 10.21
C ALA A 45 1.23 -13.37 10.50
N GLU A 46 1.63 -14.56 10.91
CA GLU A 46 0.72 -15.70 11.18
C GLU A 46 -0.40 -15.32 12.16
N ARG A 47 -0.05 -14.62 13.26
CA ARG A 47 -1.02 -14.12 14.25
C ARG A 47 -2.06 -13.18 13.61
N THR A 48 -1.62 -12.30 12.72
CA THR A 48 -2.50 -11.30 12.09
C THR A 48 -3.48 -11.93 11.10
N ILE A 49 -3.10 -13.03 10.43
CA ILE A 49 -4.02 -13.77 9.55
C ILE A 49 -5.17 -14.37 10.35
N ALA A 50 -4.90 -14.98 11.51
CA ALA A 50 -5.96 -15.56 12.35
C ALA A 50 -6.96 -14.51 12.84
N ILE A 51 -6.46 -13.34 13.28
CA ILE A 51 -7.29 -12.21 13.70
C ILE A 51 -8.12 -11.68 12.53
N ALA A 52 -7.53 -11.51 11.35
CA ALA A 52 -8.21 -11.06 10.14
C ALA A 52 -9.31 -12.05 9.70
N GLN A 53 -9.06 -13.36 9.80
CA GLN A 53 -10.07 -14.39 9.54
C GLN A 53 -11.24 -14.32 10.52
N GLN A 54 -10.95 -14.11 11.82
CA GLN A 54 -12.00 -13.94 12.82
C GLN A 54 -12.84 -12.68 12.57
N ALA A 55 -12.20 -11.56 12.21
CA ALA A 55 -12.90 -10.34 11.82
C ALA A 55 -13.81 -10.57 10.61
N ARG A 56 -13.30 -11.21 9.56
CA ARG A 56 -14.09 -11.53 8.35
C ARG A 56 -15.27 -12.46 8.63
N ARG A 57 -15.13 -13.41 9.55
CA ARG A 57 -16.22 -14.31 9.96
C ARG A 57 -17.36 -13.56 10.66
N LYS A 58 -17.03 -12.51 11.41
CA LYS A 58 -18.02 -11.64 12.08
C LYS A 58 -18.66 -10.68 11.10
N ASP A 59 -17.87 -10.11 10.20
CA ASP A 59 -18.32 -9.19 9.15
C ASP A 59 -17.58 -9.47 7.83
N PRO A 60 -18.27 -9.97 6.78
CA PRO A 60 -17.66 -10.28 5.49
C PRO A 60 -17.02 -9.07 4.77
N SER A 61 -17.30 -7.84 5.20
CA SER A 61 -16.67 -6.62 4.67
C SER A 61 -15.28 -6.35 5.28
N LEU A 62 -14.97 -6.94 6.44
CA LEU A 62 -13.72 -6.78 7.16
C LEU A 62 -12.70 -7.90 6.84
N GLY A 63 -11.60 -7.95 7.59
CA GLY A 63 -10.53 -8.95 7.43
C GLY A 63 -9.33 -8.49 6.62
N TYR A 64 -9.22 -7.18 6.40
CA TYR A 64 -7.98 -6.51 5.99
C TYR A 64 -7.35 -5.79 7.20
N ASP A 65 -6.11 -5.35 7.06
CA ASP A 65 -5.33 -4.70 8.11
C ASP A 65 -6.03 -3.42 8.63
N PRO A 66 -6.16 -3.24 9.96
CA PRO A 66 -6.87 -2.11 10.55
C PRO A 66 -6.22 -0.74 10.25
N LEU A 67 -4.93 -0.71 9.91
CA LEU A 67 -4.21 0.52 9.54
C LEU A 67 -4.20 0.80 8.04
N LEU A 68 -4.87 -0.03 7.23
CA LEU A 68 -4.99 0.20 5.78
C LEU A 68 -5.43 1.63 5.48
N ASP A 69 -6.50 2.10 6.14
CA ASP A 69 -7.07 3.42 5.92
C ASP A 69 -6.06 4.53 6.24
N ALA A 70 -5.49 4.50 7.45
CA ALA A 70 -4.53 5.51 7.90
C ALA A 70 -3.28 5.56 7.00
N ARG A 71 -2.76 4.39 6.60
CA ARG A 71 -1.61 4.31 5.68
C ARG A 71 -1.97 4.87 4.30
N MET A 72 -3.09 4.43 3.72
CA MET A 72 -3.49 4.89 2.38
C MET A 72 -3.81 6.38 2.33
N GLN A 73 -4.48 6.92 3.36
CA GLN A 73 -4.73 8.36 3.48
C GLN A 73 -3.42 9.16 3.50
N ALA A 74 -2.40 8.66 4.20
CA ALA A 74 -1.11 9.33 4.29
C ALA A 74 -0.30 9.25 2.98
N VAL A 75 -0.21 8.06 2.35
CA VAL A 75 0.74 7.86 1.25
C VAL A 75 0.16 8.02 -0.16
N LEU A 76 -1.15 7.85 -0.38
CA LEU A 76 -1.73 7.96 -1.72
C LEU A 76 -1.51 9.33 -2.38
N PRO A 77 -1.63 10.48 -1.69
CA PRO A 77 -1.41 11.79 -2.30
C PRO A 77 0.01 11.95 -2.88
N VAL A 78 1.03 11.56 -2.12
CA VAL A 78 2.42 11.61 -2.56
C VAL A 78 2.72 10.55 -3.61
N ALA A 79 2.20 9.33 -3.44
CA ALA A 79 2.41 8.24 -4.39
C ALA A 79 1.86 8.59 -5.77
N ALA A 80 0.67 9.20 -5.85
CA ALA A 80 0.10 9.69 -7.10
C ALA A 80 0.97 10.80 -7.73
N ARG A 81 1.33 11.84 -6.95
CA ARG A 81 2.18 12.95 -7.42
C ARG A 81 3.53 12.48 -7.96
N LYS A 82 4.16 11.51 -7.29
CA LYS A 82 5.51 10.99 -7.60
C LYS A 82 5.50 9.77 -8.52
N ARG A 83 4.32 9.27 -8.90
CA ARG A 83 4.12 8.03 -9.69
C ARG A 83 4.73 6.79 -9.03
N VAL A 84 4.68 6.72 -7.70
CA VAL A 84 5.10 5.55 -6.92
C VAL A 84 3.96 4.55 -6.87
N ARG A 85 4.22 3.28 -7.16
CA ARG A 85 3.23 2.21 -7.03
C ARG A 85 3.27 1.57 -5.65
N ILE A 86 2.11 1.37 -5.05
CA ILE A 86 2.02 0.73 -3.74
C ILE A 86 1.80 -0.78 -3.93
N VAL A 87 2.55 -1.58 -3.17
CA VAL A 87 2.37 -3.03 -3.06
C VAL A 87 2.20 -3.37 -1.59
N SER A 88 1.19 -4.17 -1.24
CA SER A 88 0.95 -4.51 0.16
C SER A 88 0.21 -5.83 0.31
N ASN A 89 0.49 -6.52 1.43
CA ASN A 89 -0.26 -7.68 1.88
C ASN A 89 -1.29 -7.36 2.99
N MET A 90 -1.53 -6.08 3.28
CA MET A 90 -2.58 -5.61 4.20
C MET A 90 -3.99 -6.09 3.82
N GLY A 91 -4.17 -6.66 2.63
CA GLY A 91 -5.38 -7.39 2.27
C GLY A 91 -5.71 -8.55 3.21
N ALA A 92 -4.72 -9.16 3.86
CA ALA A 92 -4.87 -10.24 4.83
C ALA A 92 -5.90 -11.30 4.41
N ALA A 93 -6.98 -11.49 5.18
CA ALA A 93 -8.04 -12.46 4.89
C ALA A 93 -9.07 -11.96 3.86
N ASN A 94 -9.04 -10.68 3.48
CA ASN A 94 -9.98 -10.05 2.56
C ASN A 94 -9.32 -9.03 1.60
N PRO A 95 -8.43 -9.46 0.70
CA PRO A 95 -7.73 -8.58 -0.23
C PRO A 95 -8.68 -7.81 -1.18
N ARG A 96 -9.85 -8.39 -1.49
CA ARG A 96 -10.86 -7.71 -2.33
C ARG A 96 -11.51 -6.54 -1.61
N ALA A 97 -11.80 -6.67 -0.31
CA ALA A 97 -12.33 -5.56 0.48
C ALA A 97 -11.27 -4.46 0.66
N ALA A 98 -10.01 -4.84 0.93
CA ALA A 98 -8.91 -3.88 1.00
C ALA A 98 -8.78 -3.07 -0.30
N ALA A 99 -8.78 -3.73 -1.46
CA ALA A 99 -8.68 -3.04 -2.75
C ALA A 99 -9.85 -2.06 -2.98
N ARG A 100 -11.09 -2.46 -2.67
CA ARG A 100 -12.26 -1.55 -2.75
C ARG A 100 -12.11 -0.37 -1.79
N ARG A 101 -11.65 -0.61 -0.56
CA ARG A 101 -11.46 0.45 0.43
C ARG A 101 -10.37 1.44 0.00
N THR A 102 -9.24 0.94 -0.49
CA THR A 102 -8.18 1.77 -1.08
C THR A 102 -8.71 2.63 -2.23
N ALA A 103 -9.53 2.05 -3.12
CA ALA A 103 -10.14 2.81 -4.23
C ALA A 103 -11.09 3.93 -3.74
N GLN A 104 -11.90 3.66 -2.70
CA GLN A 104 -12.75 4.67 -2.07
C GLN A 104 -11.92 5.81 -1.45
N ILE A 105 -10.82 5.50 -0.77
CA ILE A 105 -9.91 6.49 -0.22
C ILE A 105 -9.31 7.34 -1.35
N ALA A 106 -8.82 6.70 -2.41
CA ALA A 106 -8.29 7.42 -3.57
C ALA A 106 -9.33 8.36 -4.19
N GLN A 107 -10.59 7.91 -4.33
CA GLN A 107 -11.69 8.75 -4.81
C GLN A 107 -11.97 9.94 -3.87
N SER A 108 -11.99 9.72 -2.56
CA SER A 108 -12.19 10.78 -1.56
C SER A 108 -11.08 11.83 -1.56
N LEU A 109 -9.87 11.45 -1.99
CA LEU A 109 -8.71 12.32 -2.14
C LEU A 109 -8.66 13.03 -3.51
N GLY A 110 -9.64 12.81 -4.39
CA GLY A 110 -9.65 13.36 -5.74
C GLY A 110 -8.63 12.71 -6.68
N LEU A 111 -8.12 11.52 -6.35
CA LEU A 111 -7.13 10.78 -7.14
C LEU A 111 -7.78 9.79 -8.12
N ALA A 112 -9.11 9.71 -8.16
CA ALA A 112 -9.84 8.86 -9.10
C ALA A 112 -9.86 9.49 -10.50
N GLY A 113 -8.84 9.19 -11.30
CA GLY A 113 -8.70 9.59 -12.69
C GLY A 113 -7.45 8.99 -13.30
N GLY A 114 -7.60 7.80 -13.87
CA GLY A 114 -6.58 7.05 -14.61
C GLY A 114 -7.23 6.01 -15.50
#